data_AF-A0A653NT16-F1
#
_entry.id   AF-A0A653NT16-F1
#
_cell.length_a   1.000
_cell.length_b   1.000
_cell.length_c   1.000
_cell.angle_alpha   90.00
_cell.angle_beta   90.00
_cell.angle_gamma   90.00
#
_symmetry.space_group_name_H-M   'P 1'
#
loop_
_entity.id
_entity.type
_entity.pdbx_description
1 polymer ?
#
loop_
_entity_poly.entity_id
_entity_poly.type
_entity_poly.pdbx_seq_one_letter_code
_entity_poly.pdbx_strand_id
1 'polypeptide(L)'
;MKKNILEIENEVKKYSSQNKGKYNLIFEKIRSYKSSDYTEDYYEFQSYMRGITNSYFEQMIHEYNESKNIELKKDCIAIADYFLDRRYDVLIRLDDEEAFEIVLQYAEDFLKGETFLFDQQKYVNGQSLLALAQAYYNPKFKERVVAFFINAFEVAKKYAKDKDKYGLSRTREEPDGTTLLELVSAISSLNHKDRNQFSDLVFEIYSFSCKEERTYEMNQASGFIALLLPFYKASFDMKIIDEAINVTGKFYKENTFVHQTLYTKWILEKNAAEALDYYLNKENEKWPNFAIMALTDLSCKEALPYFIEKQKETKDPLLWEIYEEAIQRLKNNYKPLQVEDRMILLNGNVTPTQRALGAESNNVFVQRVKKKISYDDTVYETDDDSN
;
A
#
# COMPACT_ATOMS: atom_id res chain seq x y z
N MET A 1 24.17 -18.36 -26.71
CA MET A 1 23.47 -19.40 -25.92
C MET A 1 23.26 -18.81 -24.53
N LYS A 2 22.01 -18.64 -24.08
CA LYS A 2 21.72 -18.10 -22.74
C LYS A 2 22.07 -19.14 -21.68
N LYS A 3 22.61 -18.70 -20.54
CA LYS A 3 22.91 -19.58 -19.41
C LYS A 3 21.63 -19.89 -18.63
N ASN A 4 21.59 -21.03 -17.95
CA ASN A 4 20.43 -21.36 -17.12
C ASN A 4 20.42 -20.46 -15.87
N ILE A 5 19.31 -19.78 -15.59
CA ILE A 5 19.16 -18.90 -14.42
C ILE A 5 19.45 -19.63 -13.09
N LEU A 6 19.18 -20.94 -13.03
CA LEU A 6 19.48 -21.80 -11.88
C LEU A 6 20.98 -21.95 -11.61
N GLU A 7 21.86 -21.71 -12.59
CA GLU A 7 23.31 -21.74 -12.39
C GLU A 7 23.80 -20.61 -11.48
N ILE A 8 23.10 -19.47 -11.48
CA ILE A 8 23.45 -18.30 -10.66
C ILE A 8 23.49 -18.68 -9.18
N GLU A 9 22.49 -19.41 -8.69
CA GLU A 9 22.41 -19.75 -7.28
C GLU A 9 23.57 -20.65 -6.85
N ASN A 10 23.95 -21.62 -7.70
CA ASN A 10 25.10 -22.48 -7.44
C ASN A 10 26.43 -21.72 -7.46
N GLU A 11 26.60 -20.79 -8.41
CA GLU A 11 27.78 -19.92 -8.47
C GLU A 11 27.88 -19.03 -7.23
N VAL A 12 26.77 -18.40 -6.82
CA VAL A 12 26.73 -17.52 -5.64
C VAL A 12 26.98 -18.33 -4.37
N LYS A 13 26.39 -19.52 -4.22
CA LYS A 13 26.66 -20.43 -3.09
C LYS A 13 28.14 -20.81 -3.00
N LYS A 14 28.75 -21.17 -4.13
CA LYS A 14 30.19 -21.50 -4.19
C LYS A 14 31.06 -20.28 -3.89
N TYR A 15 30.70 -19.11 -4.39
CA TYR A 15 31.44 -17.88 -4.13
C TYR A 15 31.34 -17.45 -2.66
N SER A 16 30.16 -17.58 -2.06
CA SER A 16 29.91 -17.31 -0.64
C SER A 16 30.71 -18.23 0.26
N SER A 17 30.80 -19.54 -0.03
CA SER A 17 31.60 -20.47 0.78
C SER A 17 33.09 -20.13 0.80
N GLN A 18 33.60 -19.51 -0.27
CA GLN A 18 34.98 -19.01 -0.36
C GLN A 18 35.18 -17.64 0.30
N ASN A 19 34.10 -16.87 0.50
CA ASN A 19 34.11 -15.51 1.02
C ASN A 19 33.22 -15.38 2.27
N LYS A 20 33.25 -16.40 3.14
CA LYS A 20 32.39 -16.46 4.33
C LYS A 20 32.49 -15.19 5.18
N GLY A 21 31.35 -14.61 5.53
CA GLY A 21 31.24 -13.38 6.31
C GLY A 21 31.60 -12.09 5.55
N LYS A 22 32.05 -12.15 4.30
CA LYS A 22 32.36 -10.98 3.47
C LYS A 22 31.16 -10.63 2.59
N TYR A 23 30.08 -10.17 3.22
CA TYR A 23 28.81 -9.94 2.53
C TYR A 23 28.91 -8.91 1.41
N ASN A 24 29.72 -7.85 1.54
CA ASN A 24 29.94 -6.88 0.46
C ASN A 24 30.34 -7.58 -0.86
N LEU A 25 31.29 -8.51 -0.82
CA LEU A 25 31.75 -9.25 -2.00
C LEU A 25 30.65 -10.16 -2.56
N ILE A 26 29.85 -10.78 -1.69
CA ILE A 26 28.75 -11.66 -2.09
C ILE A 26 27.67 -10.84 -2.82
N PHE A 27 27.29 -9.69 -2.27
CA PHE A 27 26.30 -8.81 -2.89
C PHE A 27 26.81 -8.19 -4.20
N GLU A 28 28.09 -7.83 -4.29
CA GLU A 28 28.72 -7.43 -5.56
C GLU A 28 28.64 -8.54 -6.61
N LYS A 29 28.90 -9.79 -6.21
CA LYS A 29 28.76 -10.95 -7.10
C LYS A 29 27.32 -11.12 -7.58
N ILE A 30 26.33 -11.02 -6.69
CA ILE A 30 24.90 -11.08 -7.04
C ILE A 30 24.55 -9.96 -8.04
N ARG A 31 25.07 -8.74 -7.83
CA ARG A 31 24.80 -7.60 -8.73
C ARG A 31 25.50 -7.68 -10.08
N SER A 32 26.53 -8.50 -10.20
CA SER A 32 27.28 -8.64 -11.45
C SER A 32 26.49 -9.34 -12.57
N TYR A 33 25.42 -10.07 -12.21
CA TYR A 33 24.58 -10.79 -13.17
C TYR A 33 23.64 -9.85 -13.92
N LYS A 34 23.56 -10.03 -15.25
CA LYS A 34 22.69 -9.25 -16.14
C LYS A 34 21.64 -10.15 -16.76
N SER A 35 20.39 -9.69 -16.80
CA SER A 35 19.26 -10.48 -17.35
C SER A 35 19.52 -10.98 -18.77
N SER A 36 20.15 -10.15 -19.61
CA SER A 36 20.52 -10.43 -21.01
C SER A 36 21.26 -11.75 -21.20
N ASP A 37 22.01 -12.17 -20.19
CA ASP A 37 22.91 -13.32 -20.26
C ASP A 37 22.19 -14.64 -19.91
N TYR A 38 20.99 -14.56 -19.30
CA TYR A 38 20.29 -15.71 -18.68
C TYR A 38 18.86 -15.92 -19.18
N THR A 39 18.08 -14.87 -19.41
CA THR A 39 16.67 -15.01 -19.86
C THR A 39 16.24 -13.85 -20.75
N GLU A 40 15.20 -14.04 -21.55
CA GLU A 40 14.50 -12.95 -22.27
C GLU A 40 13.46 -12.27 -21.38
N ASP A 41 12.99 -12.95 -20.34
CA ASP A 41 12.05 -12.40 -19.37
C ASP A 41 12.79 -11.64 -18.26
N TYR A 42 12.79 -10.31 -18.40
CA TYR A 42 13.37 -9.42 -17.40
C TYR A 42 12.70 -9.56 -16.02
N TYR A 43 11.38 -9.75 -15.96
CA TYR A 43 10.64 -9.77 -14.70
C TYR A 43 10.86 -11.08 -13.95
N GLU A 44 10.90 -12.21 -14.65
CA GLU A 44 11.32 -13.49 -14.09
C GLU A 44 12.72 -13.38 -13.48
N PHE A 45 13.66 -12.78 -14.21
CA PHE A 45 15.03 -12.56 -13.72
C PHE A 45 15.06 -11.70 -12.46
N GLN A 46 14.36 -10.56 -12.46
CA GLN A 46 14.32 -9.67 -11.29
C GLN A 46 13.73 -10.36 -10.07
N SER A 47 12.64 -11.11 -10.24
CA SER A 47 12.01 -11.88 -9.16
C SER A 47 12.96 -12.92 -8.58
N TYR A 48 13.64 -13.67 -9.45
CA TYR A 48 14.62 -14.68 -9.04
C TYR A 48 15.82 -14.07 -8.30
N MET A 49 16.41 -13.01 -8.85
CA MET A 49 17.55 -12.31 -8.22
C MET A 49 17.16 -11.67 -6.88
N ARG A 50 15.94 -11.16 -6.75
CA ARG A 50 15.40 -10.68 -5.47
C ARG A 50 15.33 -11.83 -4.46
N GLY A 51 14.92 -13.02 -4.86
CA GLY A 51 14.94 -14.22 -4.01
C GLY A 51 16.34 -14.53 -3.45
N ILE A 52 17.36 -14.54 -4.31
CA ILE A 52 18.76 -14.75 -3.89
C ILE A 52 19.22 -13.65 -2.94
N THR A 53 19.00 -12.39 -3.31
CA THR A 53 19.38 -11.21 -2.51
C THR A 53 18.80 -11.27 -1.11
N ASN A 54 17.51 -11.63 -1.01
CA ASN A 54 16.80 -11.75 0.26
C ASN A 54 17.42 -12.82 1.15
N SER A 55 17.73 -13.99 0.61
CA SER A 55 18.37 -15.09 1.35
C SER A 55 19.69 -14.66 2.00
N TYR A 56 20.49 -13.85 1.31
CA TYR A 56 21.76 -13.35 1.86
C TYR A 56 21.57 -12.23 2.89
N PHE A 57 20.56 -11.36 2.75
CA PHE A 57 20.20 -10.44 3.82
C PHE A 57 19.74 -11.21 5.08
N GLU A 58 18.93 -12.25 4.94
CA GLU A 58 18.51 -13.10 6.07
C GLU A 58 19.71 -13.70 6.81
N GLN A 59 20.65 -14.28 6.06
CA GLN A 59 21.87 -14.86 6.63
C GLN A 59 22.72 -13.80 7.34
N MET A 60 22.93 -12.64 6.72
CA MET A 60 23.70 -11.54 7.29
C MET A 60 23.09 -11.01 8.59
N ILE A 61 21.78 -10.79 8.60
CA ILE A 61 21.05 -10.33 9.80
C ILE A 61 21.11 -11.38 10.90
N HIS A 62 20.94 -12.66 10.55
CA HIS A 62 21.04 -13.76 11.51
C HIS A 62 22.45 -13.83 12.15
N GLU A 63 23.50 -13.81 11.34
CA GLU A 63 24.89 -13.79 11.82
C GLU A 63 25.19 -12.56 12.67
N TYR A 64 24.67 -11.38 12.28
CA TYR A 64 24.79 -10.18 13.11
C TYR A 64 24.06 -10.35 14.45
N ASN A 65 22.87 -10.93 14.45
CA ASN A 65 22.11 -11.11 15.68
C ASN A 65 22.76 -12.10 16.65
N GLU A 66 23.47 -13.11 16.15
CA GLU A 66 24.25 -14.04 16.98
C GLU A 66 25.57 -13.43 17.47
N SER A 67 26.30 -12.74 16.59
CA SER A 67 27.67 -12.29 16.87
C SER A 67 27.76 -10.88 17.46
N LYS A 68 26.75 -10.04 17.19
CA LYS A 68 26.76 -8.58 17.41
C LYS A 68 28.02 -7.89 16.86
N ASN A 69 28.56 -8.41 15.76
CA ASN A 69 29.77 -7.89 15.12
C ASN A 69 29.52 -6.50 14.49
N ILE A 70 30.34 -5.52 14.88
CA ILE A 70 30.21 -4.12 14.43
C ILE A 70 30.53 -3.95 12.94
N GLU A 71 31.52 -4.66 12.40
CA GLU A 71 31.85 -4.57 10.98
C GLU A 71 30.75 -5.18 10.12
N LEU A 72 30.16 -6.29 10.56
CA LEU A 72 29.00 -6.89 9.89
C LEU A 72 27.79 -5.95 9.89
N LYS A 73 27.59 -5.20 10.98
CA LYS A 73 26.57 -4.15 11.05
C LYS A 73 26.81 -3.06 10.01
N LYS A 74 28.04 -2.53 9.92
CA LYS A 74 28.41 -1.48 8.95
C LYS A 74 28.21 -1.97 7.52
N ASP A 75 28.63 -3.20 7.23
CA ASP A 75 28.41 -3.85 5.94
C ASP A 75 26.91 -3.95 5.65
N CYS A 76 26.10 -4.41 6.61
CA CYS A 76 24.65 -4.48 6.44
C CYS A 76 24.03 -3.11 6.10
N ILE A 77 24.40 -2.07 6.85
CA ILE A 77 23.93 -0.69 6.61
C ILE A 77 24.33 -0.22 5.22
N ALA A 78 25.60 -0.38 4.83
CA ALA A 78 26.11 0.05 3.53
C ALA A 78 25.41 -0.69 2.38
N ILE A 79 25.28 -2.02 2.49
CA ILE A 79 24.60 -2.84 1.49
C ILE A 79 23.13 -2.44 1.39
N ALA A 80 22.42 -2.32 2.52
CA ALA A 80 21.01 -1.91 2.55
C ALA A 80 20.81 -0.55 1.87
N ASP A 81 21.73 0.40 2.06
CA ASP A 81 21.65 1.70 1.41
C ASP A 81 21.70 1.58 -0.13
N TYR A 82 22.51 0.67 -0.68
CA TYR A 82 22.55 0.41 -2.12
C TYR A 82 21.28 -0.27 -2.67
N PHE A 83 20.56 -1.04 -1.86
CA PHE A 83 19.34 -1.73 -2.24
C PHE A 83 18.11 -0.93 -1.79
N LEU A 84 17.83 0.17 -2.51
CA LEU A 84 16.75 1.13 -2.21
C LEU A 84 15.41 0.48 -1.82
N ASP A 85 15.01 -0.59 -2.52
CA ASP A 85 13.75 -1.31 -2.28
C ASP A 85 13.70 -2.06 -0.93
N ARG A 86 14.85 -2.35 -0.33
CA ARG A 86 14.99 -3.16 0.90
C ARG A 86 15.66 -2.43 2.05
N ARG A 87 16.01 -1.17 1.84
CA ARG A 87 16.81 -0.38 2.78
C ARG A 87 16.19 -0.37 4.18
N TYR A 88 14.92 0.00 4.28
CA TYR A 88 14.30 0.27 5.59
C TYR A 88 13.99 -1.00 6.38
N ASP A 89 13.48 -2.05 5.72
CA ASP A 89 13.14 -3.29 6.42
C ASP A 89 14.40 -4.03 6.88
N VAL A 90 15.48 -4.00 6.09
CA VAL A 90 16.77 -4.57 6.50
C VAL A 90 17.34 -3.80 7.70
N LEU A 91 17.31 -2.46 7.67
CA LEU A 91 17.84 -1.64 8.76
C LEU A 91 17.09 -1.84 10.07
N ILE A 92 15.74 -1.83 10.06
CA ILE A 92 14.96 -2.03 11.29
C ILE A 92 15.19 -3.41 11.91
N ARG A 93 15.40 -4.44 11.09
CA ARG A 93 15.66 -5.81 11.55
C ARG A 93 17.02 -6.03 12.19
N LEU A 94 17.92 -5.06 12.11
CA LEU A 94 19.15 -5.06 12.91
C LEU A 94 18.86 -4.81 14.39
N ASP A 95 17.71 -4.23 14.75
CA ASP A 95 17.38 -3.86 16.14
C ASP A 95 18.48 -3.00 16.81
N ASP A 96 19.23 -2.22 16.01
CA ASP A 96 20.37 -1.40 16.42
C ASP A 96 20.01 0.09 16.45
N GLU A 97 20.65 0.85 17.34
CA GLU A 97 20.39 2.29 17.46
C GLU A 97 20.73 3.05 16.18
N GLU A 98 21.89 2.79 15.58
CA GLU A 98 22.35 3.52 14.40
C GLU A 98 21.43 3.25 13.21
N ALA A 99 21.03 1.99 13.02
CA ALA A 99 20.11 1.62 11.96
C ALA A 99 18.72 2.24 12.16
N PHE A 100 18.23 2.28 13.41
CA PHE A 100 16.97 2.95 13.74
C PHE A 100 17.03 4.46 13.45
N GLU A 101 18.10 5.16 13.86
CA GLU A 101 18.26 6.59 13.59
C GLU A 101 18.27 6.90 12.09
N ILE A 102 18.91 6.06 11.29
CA ILE A 102 18.92 6.21 9.83
C ILE A 102 17.49 6.12 9.27
N VAL A 103 16.71 5.13 9.69
CA VAL A 103 15.32 4.97 9.24
C VAL A 103 14.44 6.12 9.74
N LEU A 104 14.64 6.57 10.97
CA LEU A 104 13.95 7.74 11.52
C LEU A 104 14.24 9.00 10.68
N GLN A 105 15.51 9.24 10.34
CA GLN A 105 15.88 10.37 9.50
C GLN A 105 15.25 10.31 8.10
N TYR A 106 15.19 9.11 7.51
CA TYR A 106 14.49 8.91 6.24
C TYR A 106 12.99 9.18 6.35
N ALA A 107 12.34 8.72 7.42
CA ALA A 107 10.92 9.00 7.65
C ALA A 107 10.66 10.50 7.84
N GLU A 108 11.52 11.21 8.58
CA GLU A 108 11.45 12.68 8.69
C GLU A 108 11.66 13.40 7.35
N ASP A 109 12.59 12.92 6.53
CA ASP A 109 12.82 13.45 5.19
C ASP A 109 11.61 13.22 4.28
N PHE A 110 10.95 12.06 4.39
CA PHE A 110 9.74 11.76 3.64
C PHE A 110 8.58 12.71 3.98
N LEU A 111 8.42 13.08 5.26
CA LEU A 111 7.39 14.02 5.70
C LEU A 111 7.55 15.43 5.11
N LYS A 112 8.73 15.77 4.60
CA LYS A 112 8.99 17.06 3.93
C LYS A 112 8.46 17.10 2.49
N GLY A 113 7.97 15.99 1.96
CA GLY A 113 7.29 15.93 0.67
C GLY A 113 8.20 15.72 -0.54
N GLU A 114 7.59 15.39 -1.67
CA GLU A 114 8.25 14.92 -2.89
C GLU A 114 9.21 15.96 -3.47
N THR A 115 8.83 17.24 -3.43
CA THR A 115 9.72 18.29 -3.96
C THR A 115 10.98 18.47 -3.12
N PHE A 116 10.90 18.36 -1.79
CA PHE A 116 12.11 18.41 -0.95
C PHE A 116 13.05 17.27 -1.33
N LEU A 117 12.51 16.07 -1.46
CA LEU A 117 13.28 14.90 -1.84
C LEU A 117 13.93 15.08 -3.21
N PHE A 118 13.20 15.64 -4.17
CA PHE A 118 13.72 15.97 -5.50
C PHE A 118 14.86 17.00 -5.43
N ASP A 119 14.65 18.13 -4.76
CA ASP A 119 15.63 19.22 -4.68
C ASP A 119 16.91 18.80 -3.92
N GLN A 120 16.77 17.92 -2.94
CA GLN A 120 17.90 17.36 -2.18
C GLN A 120 18.51 16.12 -2.84
N GLN A 121 17.99 15.67 -3.98
CA GLN A 121 18.41 14.44 -4.66
C GLN A 121 18.39 13.21 -3.73
N LYS A 122 17.39 13.17 -2.84
CA LYS A 122 17.21 12.10 -1.86
C LYS A 122 16.25 11.04 -2.40
N TYR A 123 16.72 9.80 -2.46
CA TYR A 123 15.89 8.65 -2.82
C TYR A 123 15.22 8.08 -1.56
N VAL A 124 14.08 8.66 -1.20
CA VAL A 124 13.29 8.28 -0.02
C VAL A 124 11.83 8.04 -0.41
N ASN A 125 11.16 7.09 0.24
CA ASN A 125 9.75 6.79 -0.02
C ASN A 125 9.01 6.39 1.28
N GLY A 126 7.69 6.19 1.17
CA GLY A 126 6.80 5.88 2.30
C GLY A 126 7.12 4.57 3.03
N GLN A 127 7.93 3.67 2.46
CA GLN A 127 8.36 2.45 3.15
C GLN A 127 9.20 2.74 4.40
N SER A 128 9.82 3.92 4.48
CA SER A 128 10.46 4.39 5.71
C SER A 128 9.48 4.52 6.88
N LEU A 129 8.26 5.01 6.64
CA LEU A 129 7.19 5.10 7.65
C LEU A 129 6.69 3.72 8.06
N LEU A 130 6.51 2.81 7.10
CA LEU A 130 6.12 1.42 7.37
C LEU A 130 7.18 0.68 8.18
N ALA A 131 8.46 0.93 7.91
CA ALA A 131 9.55 0.38 8.71
C ALA A 131 9.55 0.94 10.14
N LEU A 132 9.26 2.22 10.36
CA LEU A 132 9.04 2.74 11.72
C LEU A 132 7.85 2.07 12.41
N ALA A 133 6.75 1.82 11.70
CA ALA A 133 5.62 1.07 12.25
C ALA A 133 6.00 -0.38 12.64
N GLN A 134 6.94 -1.01 11.95
CA GLN A 134 7.52 -2.30 12.37
C GLN A 134 8.39 -2.14 13.63
N ALA A 135 9.23 -1.10 13.67
CA ALA A 135 10.10 -0.80 14.81
C ALA A 135 9.33 -0.52 16.11
N TYR A 136 8.06 -0.10 16.02
CA TYR A 136 7.16 0.08 17.16
C TYR A 136 7.12 -1.14 18.11
N TYR A 137 7.24 -2.35 17.57
CA TYR A 137 7.17 -3.59 18.36
C TYR A 137 8.46 -3.93 19.07
N ASN A 138 9.57 -3.25 18.76
CA ASN A 138 10.77 -3.31 19.56
C ASN A 138 10.61 -2.36 20.78
N PRO A 139 10.62 -2.87 22.02
CA PRO A 139 10.45 -2.03 23.22
C PRO A 139 11.45 -0.88 23.31
N LYS A 140 12.65 -1.05 22.74
CA LYS A 140 13.72 -0.04 22.73
C LYS A 140 13.32 1.22 21.95
N PHE A 141 12.53 1.07 20.88
CA PHE A 141 12.21 2.15 19.96
C PHE A 141 10.77 2.64 20.08
N LYS A 142 9.90 1.86 20.75
CA LYS A 142 8.46 2.11 20.84
C LYS A 142 8.10 3.56 21.17
N GLU A 143 8.65 4.13 22.24
CA GLU A 143 8.32 5.50 22.68
C GLU A 143 8.74 6.55 21.63
N ARG A 144 9.87 6.34 20.96
CA ARG A 144 10.37 7.23 19.92
C ARG A 144 9.50 7.16 18.66
N VAL A 145 9.05 5.96 18.28
CA VAL A 145 8.11 5.77 17.17
C VAL A 145 6.76 6.43 17.48
N VAL A 146 6.25 6.28 18.70
CA VAL A 146 5.02 6.96 19.14
C VAL A 146 5.19 8.48 19.06
N ALA A 147 6.27 9.01 19.61
CA ALA A 147 6.57 10.44 19.58
C ALA A 147 6.72 10.97 18.14
N PHE A 148 7.32 10.19 17.24
CA PHE A 148 7.40 10.52 15.83
C PHE A 148 6.00 10.63 15.21
N PHE A 149 5.18 9.59 15.31
CA PHE A 149 3.86 9.58 14.66
C PHE A 149 2.93 10.68 15.19
N ILE A 150 2.93 10.95 16.51
CA ILE A 150 2.14 12.04 17.10
C ILE A 150 2.49 13.40 16.48
N ASN A 151 3.77 13.64 16.17
CA ASN A 151 4.23 14.93 15.64
C ASN A 151 4.30 14.98 14.10
N ALA A 152 4.18 13.84 13.42
CA ALA A 152 4.45 13.72 11.99
C ALA A 152 3.58 14.67 11.13
N PHE A 153 2.31 14.83 11.48
CA PHE A 153 1.42 15.70 10.73
C PHE A 153 1.77 17.19 10.87
N GLU A 154 2.15 17.63 12.08
CA GLU A 154 2.63 19.00 12.30
C GLU A 154 3.94 19.28 11.56
N VAL A 155 4.85 18.31 11.52
CA VAL A 155 6.09 18.41 10.74
C VAL A 155 5.78 18.60 9.26
N ALA A 156 4.89 17.78 8.69
CA ALA A 156 4.48 17.90 7.29
C ALA A 156 3.85 19.27 6.99
N LYS A 157 2.91 19.72 7.84
CA LYS A 157 2.28 21.05 7.73
C LYS A 157 3.29 22.19 7.80
N LYS A 158 4.23 22.13 8.74
CA LYS A 158 5.27 23.16 8.91
C LYS A 158 6.16 23.26 7.67
N TYR A 159 6.61 22.12 7.15
CA TYR A 159 7.53 22.12 6.01
C TYR A 159 6.85 22.62 4.72
N ALA A 160 5.60 22.23 4.49
CA ALA A 160 4.81 22.74 3.37
C ALA A 160 4.71 24.28 3.38
N LYS A 161 4.48 24.89 4.56
CA LYS A 161 4.46 26.35 4.73
C LYS A 161 5.81 27.01 4.50
N ASP A 162 6.88 26.43 5.06
CA ASP A 162 8.22 27.02 4.95
C ASP A 162 8.70 27.05 3.49
N LYS A 163 8.34 26.05 2.68
CA LYS A 163 8.72 25.97 1.25
C LYS A 163 8.06 27.06 0.39
N ASP A 164 6.80 27.39 0.65
CA ASP A 164 6.06 28.43 -0.09
C ASP A 164 6.72 29.82 0.14
N LYS A 165 7.20 30.07 1.37
CA LYS A 165 7.91 31.30 1.75
C LYS A 165 9.19 31.56 0.94
N TYR A 166 9.83 30.52 0.40
CA TYR A 166 11.04 30.65 -0.43
C TYR A 166 10.76 30.68 -1.94
N GLY A 167 9.49 30.69 -2.36
CA GLY A 167 9.10 30.74 -3.78
C GLY A 167 9.50 29.49 -4.57
N LEU A 168 9.78 28.38 -3.87
CA LEU A 168 10.23 27.11 -4.45
C LEU A 168 9.07 26.22 -4.91
N SER A 169 7.84 26.48 -4.45
CA SER A 169 6.63 25.92 -5.05
C SER A 169 5.83 27.04 -5.74
N ARG A 170 5.24 26.73 -6.90
CA ARG A 170 4.18 27.56 -7.50
C ARG A 170 2.80 27.17 -6.97
N THR A 171 2.75 26.32 -5.94
CA THR A 171 1.56 25.55 -5.58
C THR A 171 1.54 25.26 -4.08
N ARG A 172 0.86 26.15 -3.34
CA ARG A 172 0.12 25.97 -2.07
C ARG A 172 0.90 25.57 -0.81
N GLU A 173 0.51 26.18 0.32
CA GLU A 173 0.96 25.93 1.70
C GLU A 173 0.43 24.57 2.27
N GLU A 174 0.48 23.49 1.50
CA GLU A 174 -0.14 22.21 1.89
C GLU A 174 0.84 21.03 1.73
N PRO A 175 0.83 20.04 2.66
CA PRO A 175 1.55 18.78 2.45
C PRO A 175 1.05 18.06 1.20
N ASP A 176 1.92 17.25 0.60
CA ASP A 176 1.56 16.41 -0.56
C ASP A 176 0.52 15.35 -0.15
N GLY A 177 -0.42 15.04 -1.05
CA GLY A 177 -1.48 14.07 -0.78
C GLY A 177 -0.91 12.67 -0.53
N THR A 178 0.08 12.27 -1.33
CA THR A 178 0.82 11.01 -1.16
C THR A 178 1.47 10.91 0.22
N THR A 179 2.11 11.98 0.72
CA THR A 179 2.77 11.98 2.04
C THR A 179 1.77 11.70 3.17
N LEU A 180 0.60 12.36 3.15
CA LEU A 180 -0.42 12.15 4.17
C LEU A 180 -1.04 10.75 4.10
N LEU A 181 -1.28 10.22 2.89
CA LEU A 181 -1.79 8.87 2.72
C LEU A 181 -0.81 7.82 3.24
N GLU A 182 0.48 7.92 2.92
CA GLU A 182 1.52 6.99 3.37
C GLU A 182 1.69 7.06 4.90
N LEU A 183 1.58 8.25 5.50
CA LEU A 183 1.56 8.43 6.96
C LEU A 183 0.38 7.70 7.61
N VAL A 184 -0.83 7.91 7.12
CA VAL A 184 -2.03 7.23 7.68
C VAL A 184 -1.96 5.72 7.43
N SER A 185 -1.41 5.29 6.29
CA SER A 185 -1.24 3.88 5.97
C SER A 185 -0.26 3.19 6.92
N ALA A 186 0.86 3.84 7.24
CA ALA A 186 1.83 3.33 8.20
C ALA A 186 1.27 3.26 9.63
N ILE A 187 0.50 4.26 10.07
CA ILE A 187 -0.18 4.21 11.37
C ILE A 187 -1.20 3.05 11.37
N SER A 188 -1.95 2.89 10.28
CA SER A 188 -3.01 1.89 10.16
C SER A 188 -2.46 0.45 10.03
N SER A 189 -1.18 0.28 9.68
CA SER A 189 -0.50 -1.03 9.64
C SER A 189 -0.10 -1.54 11.03
N LEU A 190 -0.16 -0.71 12.06
CA LEU A 190 -0.06 -1.18 13.44
C LEU A 190 -1.23 -2.12 13.75
N ASN A 191 -1.04 -3.01 14.72
CA ASN A 191 -2.08 -3.94 15.11
C ASN A 191 -3.29 -3.17 15.67
N HIS A 192 -4.44 -3.84 15.68
CA HIS A 192 -5.71 -3.25 16.09
C HIS A 192 -5.63 -2.54 17.46
N LYS A 193 -4.92 -3.10 18.45
CA LYS A 193 -4.86 -2.53 19.79
C LYS A 193 -4.05 -1.24 19.81
N ASP A 194 -2.91 -1.26 19.12
CA ASP A 194 -1.92 -0.19 19.14
C ASP A 194 -2.30 0.98 18.22
N ARG A 195 -2.91 0.74 17.05
CA ARG A 195 -3.30 1.84 16.13
C ARG A 195 -4.33 2.79 16.73
N ASN A 196 -5.20 2.30 17.61
CA ASN A 196 -6.28 3.11 18.19
C ASN A 196 -5.81 4.35 18.95
N GLN A 197 -4.58 4.37 19.47
CA GLN A 197 -4.04 5.56 20.14
C GLN A 197 -3.85 6.76 19.19
N PHE A 198 -3.85 6.51 17.88
CA PHE A 198 -3.67 7.53 16.84
C PHE A 198 -4.98 7.90 16.12
N SER A 199 -6.15 7.48 16.64
CA SER A 199 -7.44 7.73 15.98
C SER A 199 -7.68 9.22 15.72
N ASP A 200 -7.36 10.06 16.70
CA ASP A 200 -7.63 11.50 16.63
C ASP A 200 -6.71 12.16 15.60
N LEU A 201 -5.43 11.77 15.57
CA LEU A 201 -4.48 12.22 14.56
C LEU A 201 -4.91 11.82 13.15
N VAL A 202 -5.31 10.56 12.96
CA VAL A 202 -5.74 10.05 11.65
C VAL A 202 -7.00 10.76 11.18
N PHE A 203 -7.93 11.04 12.10
CA PHE A 203 -9.12 11.81 11.78
C PHE A 203 -8.83 13.29 11.53
N GLU A 204 -7.85 13.88 12.22
CA GLU A 204 -7.37 15.24 11.93
C GLU A 204 -6.78 15.33 10.53
N ILE A 205 -5.95 14.36 10.13
CA ILE A 205 -5.38 14.27 8.78
C ILE A 205 -6.50 14.15 7.75
N TYR A 206 -7.47 13.25 7.96
CA TYR A 206 -8.64 13.13 7.07
C TYR A 206 -9.40 14.46 6.95
N SER A 207 -9.74 15.08 8.08
CA SER A 207 -10.48 16.34 8.16
C SER A 207 -9.73 17.49 7.47
N PHE A 208 -8.40 17.46 7.49
CA PHE A 208 -7.58 18.38 6.74
C PHE A 208 -7.63 18.09 5.24
N SER A 209 -7.53 16.82 4.83
CA SER A 209 -7.44 16.39 3.43
C SER A 209 -8.74 16.58 2.65
N CYS A 210 -9.90 16.63 3.29
CA CYS A 210 -11.21 16.69 2.61
C CYS A 210 -11.86 18.09 2.54
N LYS A 211 -11.16 19.16 2.91
CA LYS A 211 -11.69 20.54 2.87
C LYS A 211 -11.94 21.03 1.43
N GLU A 212 -12.79 22.05 1.27
CA GLU A 212 -13.23 22.57 -0.03
C GLU A 212 -12.11 23.05 -0.95
N GLU A 213 -11.07 23.70 -0.41
CA GLU A 213 -9.99 24.30 -1.21
C GLU A 213 -8.79 23.36 -1.43
N ARG A 214 -9.01 22.05 -1.60
CA ARG A 214 -7.93 21.07 -1.76
C ARG A 214 -7.60 20.77 -3.22
N THR A 215 -6.36 20.33 -3.45
CA THR A 215 -5.93 19.88 -4.78
C THR A 215 -6.65 18.58 -5.14
N TYR A 216 -6.73 18.27 -6.43
CA TYR A 216 -7.29 16.99 -6.87
C TYR A 216 -6.52 15.79 -6.29
N GLU A 217 -5.19 15.89 -6.20
CA GLU A 217 -4.34 14.88 -5.56
C GLU A 217 -4.69 14.68 -4.08
N MET A 218 -4.86 15.77 -3.33
CA MET A 218 -5.26 15.69 -1.93
C MET A 218 -6.67 15.09 -1.78
N ASN A 219 -7.61 15.43 -2.67
CA ASN A 219 -8.94 14.81 -2.70
C ASN A 219 -8.85 13.30 -2.95
N GLN A 220 -8.00 12.85 -3.88
CA GLN A 220 -7.74 11.42 -4.10
C GLN A 220 -7.19 10.75 -2.83
N ALA A 221 -6.17 11.35 -2.20
CA ALA A 221 -5.61 10.86 -0.95
C ALA A 221 -6.67 10.76 0.17
N SER A 222 -7.54 11.77 0.28
CA SER A 222 -8.60 11.81 1.29
C SER A 222 -9.56 10.62 1.20
N GLY A 223 -9.88 10.15 -0.01
CA GLY A 223 -10.72 8.96 -0.22
C GLY A 223 -10.06 7.68 0.28
N PHE A 224 -8.77 7.50 0.01
CA PHE A 224 -8.02 6.35 0.56
C PHE A 224 -7.87 6.44 2.09
N ILE A 225 -7.61 7.64 2.62
CA ILE A 225 -7.58 7.88 4.07
C ILE A 225 -8.95 7.55 4.69
N ALA A 226 -10.05 7.91 4.04
CA ALA A 226 -11.39 7.58 4.50
C ALA A 226 -11.58 6.07 4.66
N LEU A 227 -11.09 5.25 3.71
CA LEU A 227 -11.19 3.79 3.80
C LEU A 227 -10.44 3.19 5.01
N LEU A 228 -9.48 3.94 5.58
CA LEU A 228 -8.73 3.53 6.76
C LEU A 228 -9.44 3.91 8.07
N LEU A 229 -10.35 4.89 8.08
CA LEU A 229 -11.08 5.27 9.31
C LEU A 229 -11.82 4.08 9.97
N PRO A 230 -12.49 3.19 9.23
CA PRO A 230 -13.14 2.02 9.83
C PRO A 230 -12.20 0.99 10.49
N PHE A 231 -10.88 1.19 10.41
CA PHE A 231 -9.87 0.37 11.09
C PHE A 231 -9.78 0.69 12.59
N TYR A 232 -10.28 1.86 12.99
CA TYR A 232 -10.21 2.37 14.35
C TYR A 232 -11.52 2.07 15.10
N LYS A 233 -11.43 1.87 16.41
CA LYS A 233 -12.59 1.72 17.32
C LYS A 233 -13.18 3.06 17.78
N ALA A 234 -12.57 4.17 17.39
CA ALA A 234 -13.03 5.49 17.76
C ALA A 234 -14.35 5.85 17.09
N SER A 235 -15.12 6.71 17.74
CA SER A 235 -16.25 7.40 17.11
C SER A 235 -15.72 8.68 16.48
N PHE A 236 -16.07 8.91 15.22
CA PHE A 236 -15.66 10.08 14.46
C PHE A 236 -16.83 11.06 14.31
N ASP A 237 -16.52 12.34 14.09
CA ASP A 237 -17.55 13.33 13.82
C ASP A 237 -18.09 13.14 12.40
N MET A 238 -19.26 12.50 12.30
CA MET A 238 -19.91 12.21 11.02
C MET A 238 -20.23 13.48 10.23
N LYS A 239 -20.36 14.65 10.87
CA LYS A 239 -20.59 15.91 10.15
C LYS A 239 -19.45 16.23 9.19
N ILE A 240 -18.21 15.95 9.56
CA ILE A 240 -17.05 16.18 8.69
C ILE A 240 -17.10 15.26 7.47
N ILE A 241 -17.54 14.02 7.65
CA ILE A 241 -17.68 13.05 6.56
C ILE A 241 -18.82 13.47 5.61
N ASP A 242 -19.96 13.88 6.17
CA ASP A 242 -21.09 14.39 5.37
C ASP A 242 -20.72 15.68 4.62
N GLU A 243 -20.01 16.60 5.27
CA GLU A 243 -19.49 17.82 4.63
C GLU A 243 -18.53 17.49 3.50
N ALA A 244 -17.60 16.54 3.71
CA ALA A 244 -16.70 16.07 2.67
C ALA A 244 -17.45 15.53 1.46
N ILE A 245 -18.47 14.69 1.67
CA ILE A 245 -19.32 14.14 0.60
C ILE A 245 -20.07 15.27 -0.13
N ASN A 246 -20.59 16.27 0.58
CA ASN A 246 -21.32 17.39 -0.02
C ASN A 246 -20.40 18.28 -0.87
N VAL A 247 -19.24 18.64 -0.33
CA VAL A 247 -18.23 19.48 -0.99
C VAL A 247 -17.70 18.79 -2.24
N THR A 248 -17.20 17.56 -2.09
CA THR A 248 -16.62 16.82 -3.20
C THR A 248 -17.68 16.32 -4.18
N GLY A 249 -18.85 15.89 -3.70
CA GLY A 249 -19.95 15.41 -4.53
C GLY A 249 -20.55 16.49 -5.44
N LYS A 250 -20.44 17.77 -5.08
CA LYS A 250 -20.90 18.89 -5.93
C LYS A 250 -20.07 19.02 -7.22
N PHE A 251 -18.77 18.77 -7.14
CA PHE A 251 -17.83 19.00 -8.26
C PHE A 251 -17.27 17.71 -8.86
N TYR A 252 -17.31 16.61 -8.10
CA TYR A 252 -16.60 15.37 -8.37
C TYR A 252 -17.46 14.12 -8.14
N LYS A 253 -18.80 14.21 -8.23
CA LYS A 253 -19.75 13.09 -7.99
C LYS A 253 -19.35 11.75 -8.63
N GLU A 254 -18.69 11.78 -9.79
CA GLU A 254 -18.25 10.60 -10.53
C GLU A 254 -16.82 10.13 -10.20
N ASN A 255 -16.19 10.66 -9.15
CA ASN A 255 -14.81 10.31 -8.79
C ASN A 255 -14.76 9.26 -7.67
N THR A 256 -13.81 8.33 -7.79
CA THR A 256 -13.57 7.23 -6.85
C THR A 256 -13.51 7.67 -5.39
N PHE A 257 -12.85 8.78 -5.08
CA PHE A 257 -12.68 9.25 -3.70
C PHE A 257 -13.99 9.67 -3.01
N VAL A 258 -14.99 10.10 -3.77
CA VAL A 258 -16.34 10.37 -3.24
C VAL A 258 -17.00 9.07 -2.81
N HIS A 259 -16.90 8.04 -3.65
CA HIS A 259 -17.48 6.72 -3.37
C HIS A 259 -16.73 5.96 -2.26
N GLN A 260 -15.43 6.16 -2.12
CA GLN A 260 -14.65 5.69 -0.97
C GLN A 260 -15.15 6.32 0.34
N THR A 261 -15.42 7.63 0.32
CA THR A 261 -15.97 8.34 1.48
C THR A 261 -17.39 7.87 1.82
N LEU A 262 -18.24 7.65 0.81
CA LEU A 262 -19.59 7.07 0.99
C LEU A 262 -19.55 5.66 1.60
N TYR A 263 -18.66 4.78 1.10
CA TYR A 263 -18.44 3.47 1.70
C TYR A 263 -18.09 3.62 3.19
N THR A 264 -17.12 4.48 3.51
CA THR A 264 -16.69 4.71 4.89
C THR A 264 -17.84 5.18 5.78
N LYS A 265 -18.66 6.12 5.30
CA LYS A 265 -19.85 6.59 6.01
C LYS A 265 -20.76 5.41 6.36
N TRP A 266 -21.18 4.63 5.37
CA TRP A 266 -22.11 3.52 5.60
C TRP A 266 -21.56 2.47 6.55
N ILE A 267 -20.25 2.19 6.51
CA ILE A 267 -19.62 1.27 7.45
C ILE A 267 -19.58 1.81 8.88
N LEU A 268 -19.21 3.08 9.06
CA LEU A 268 -19.13 3.71 10.39
C LEU A 268 -20.51 3.83 11.04
N GLU A 269 -21.54 4.18 10.26
CA GLU A 269 -22.93 4.29 10.73
C GLU A 269 -23.66 2.94 10.80
N LYS A 270 -23.09 1.88 10.20
CA LYS A 270 -23.76 0.60 9.96
C LYS A 270 -25.06 0.76 9.16
N ASN A 271 -25.06 1.67 8.20
CA ASN A 271 -26.24 2.10 7.46
C ASN A 271 -26.39 1.34 6.13
N ALA A 272 -26.86 0.09 6.23
CA ALA A 272 -27.11 -0.73 5.04
C ALA A 272 -28.30 -0.21 4.20
N ALA A 273 -29.23 0.52 4.82
CA ALA A 273 -30.41 1.05 4.13
C ALA A 273 -30.01 2.15 3.12
N GLU A 274 -29.23 3.13 3.54
CA GLU A 274 -28.74 4.19 2.63
C GLU A 274 -27.85 3.61 1.51
N ALA A 275 -27.01 2.62 1.83
CA ALA A 275 -26.21 1.92 0.83
C ALA A 275 -27.07 1.17 -0.20
N LEU A 276 -28.18 0.56 0.24
CA LEU A 276 -29.12 -0.14 -0.64
C LEU A 276 -29.91 0.84 -1.51
N ASP A 277 -30.40 1.94 -0.93
CA ASP A 277 -31.08 3.01 -1.67
C ASP A 277 -30.16 3.62 -2.72
N TYR A 278 -28.89 3.85 -2.37
CA TYR A 278 -27.88 4.31 -3.32
C TYR A 278 -27.70 3.33 -4.48
N TYR A 279 -27.59 2.02 -4.19
CA TYR A 279 -27.39 0.97 -5.18
C TYR A 279 -28.59 0.81 -6.13
N LEU A 280 -29.82 0.96 -5.62
CA LEU A 280 -31.05 0.82 -6.41
C LEU A 280 -31.37 2.07 -7.24
N ASN A 281 -30.72 3.20 -6.96
CA ASN A 281 -30.94 4.44 -7.69
C ASN A 281 -30.27 4.40 -9.08
N LYS A 282 -31.06 4.60 -10.13
CA LYS A 282 -30.60 4.62 -11.53
C LYS A 282 -29.51 5.64 -11.82
N GLU A 283 -29.49 6.77 -11.12
CA GLU A 283 -28.45 7.79 -11.29
C GLU A 283 -27.05 7.30 -10.89
N ASN A 284 -26.97 6.26 -10.06
CA ASN A 284 -25.73 5.73 -9.50
C ASN A 284 -25.27 4.44 -10.19
N GLU A 285 -25.96 3.96 -11.23
CA GLU A 285 -25.69 2.67 -11.89
C GLU A 285 -24.25 2.57 -12.46
N LYS A 286 -23.59 3.69 -12.71
CA LYS A 286 -22.19 3.73 -13.18
C LYS A 286 -21.17 3.41 -12.09
N TRP A 287 -21.53 3.54 -10.82
CA TRP A 287 -20.60 3.41 -9.67
C TRP A 287 -21.14 2.49 -8.57
N PRO A 288 -21.53 1.24 -8.88
CA PRO A 288 -22.18 0.35 -7.91
C PRO A 288 -21.19 -0.34 -6.97
N ASN A 289 -19.90 -0.40 -7.35
CA ASN A 289 -18.88 -1.23 -6.69
C ASN A 289 -18.74 -0.97 -5.18
N PHE A 290 -18.67 0.30 -4.76
CA PHE A 290 -18.53 0.64 -3.34
C PHE A 290 -19.80 0.33 -2.54
N ALA A 291 -20.98 0.52 -3.12
CA ALA A 291 -22.24 0.14 -2.48
C ALA A 291 -22.37 -1.39 -2.34
N ILE A 292 -21.98 -2.15 -3.37
CA ILE A 292 -21.95 -3.62 -3.31
C ILE A 292 -21.03 -4.09 -2.17
N MET A 293 -19.82 -3.52 -2.08
CA MET A 293 -18.87 -3.85 -1.02
C MET A 293 -19.40 -3.47 0.37
N ALA A 294 -20.00 -2.29 0.53
CA ALA A 294 -20.60 -1.86 1.79
C ALA A 294 -21.75 -2.78 2.23
N LEU A 295 -22.69 -3.08 1.33
CA LEU A 295 -23.82 -3.98 1.60
C LEU A 295 -23.34 -5.38 1.98
N THR A 296 -22.29 -5.87 1.34
CA THR A 296 -21.67 -7.16 1.65
C THR A 296 -20.98 -7.15 3.02
N ASP A 297 -20.20 -6.11 3.31
CA ASP A 297 -19.47 -5.96 4.57
C ASP A 297 -20.40 -5.72 5.77
N LEU A 298 -21.59 -5.13 5.52
CA LEU A 298 -22.67 -4.98 6.49
C LEU A 298 -23.57 -6.23 6.59
N SER A 299 -23.30 -7.27 5.81
CA SER A 299 -24.09 -8.51 5.74
C SER A 299 -25.58 -8.28 5.41
N CYS A 300 -25.88 -7.32 4.54
CA CYS A 300 -27.25 -6.98 4.12
C CYS A 300 -27.81 -8.05 3.15
N LYS A 301 -28.66 -8.94 3.66
CA LYS A 301 -29.25 -10.02 2.85
C LYS A 301 -30.28 -9.53 1.86
N GLU A 302 -30.92 -8.40 2.14
CA GLU A 302 -31.90 -7.76 1.28
C GLU A 302 -31.31 -7.41 -0.10
N ALA A 303 -29.99 -7.16 -0.17
CA ALA A 303 -29.29 -6.88 -1.41
C ALA A 303 -29.14 -8.11 -2.34
N LEU A 304 -29.19 -9.34 -1.79
CA LEU A 304 -28.83 -10.57 -2.50
C LEU A 304 -29.64 -10.82 -3.78
N PRO A 305 -30.99 -10.69 -3.81
CA PRO A 305 -31.75 -10.89 -5.04
C PRO A 305 -31.35 -9.90 -6.13
N TYR A 306 -31.07 -8.65 -5.75
CA TYR A 306 -30.67 -7.61 -6.71
C TYR A 306 -29.28 -7.88 -7.29
N PHE A 307 -28.33 -8.34 -6.47
CA PHE A 307 -27.00 -8.73 -6.96
C PHE A 307 -27.08 -9.89 -7.95
N ILE A 308 -27.89 -10.90 -7.67
CA ILE A 308 -28.08 -12.07 -8.56
C ILE A 308 -28.66 -11.63 -9.91
N GLU A 309 -29.66 -10.74 -9.93
CA GLU A 309 -30.22 -10.27 -11.20
C GLU A 309 -29.25 -9.36 -11.96
N LYS A 310 -28.64 -8.37 -11.30
CA LYS A 310 -27.69 -7.44 -11.95
C LYS A 310 -26.42 -8.15 -12.44
N GLN A 311 -25.96 -9.21 -11.77
CA GLN A 311 -24.81 -10.00 -12.24
C GLN A 311 -25.08 -10.63 -13.62
N LYS A 312 -26.31 -11.10 -13.90
CA LYS A 312 -26.68 -11.69 -15.21
C LYS A 312 -26.65 -10.68 -16.35
N GLU A 313 -26.90 -9.41 -16.04
CA GLU A 313 -26.92 -8.30 -17.00
C GLU A 313 -25.53 -7.67 -17.21
N THR A 314 -24.61 -7.90 -16.27
CA THR A 314 -23.30 -7.23 -16.21
C THR A 314 -22.35 -7.78 -17.27
N LYS A 315 -21.85 -6.89 -18.12
CA LYS A 315 -20.80 -7.19 -19.12
C LYS A 315 -19.39 -6.81 -18.69
N ASP A 316 -19.26 -6.03 -17.62
CA ASP A 316 -17.96 -5.64 -17.06
C ASP A 316 -17.38 -6.83 -16.24
N PRO A 317 -16.25 -7.44 -16.68
CA PRO A 317 -15.66 -8.58 -15.99
C PRO A 317 -15.25 -8.27 -14.55
N LEU A 318 -14.82 -7.03 -14.26
CA LEU A 318 -14.43 -6.63 -12.92
C LEU A 318 -15.65 -6.56 -12.00
N LEU A 319 -16.71 -5.92 -12.48
CA LEU A 319 -17.96 -5.83 -11.73
C LEU A 319 -18.62 -7.20 -11.54
N TRP A 320 -18.46 -8.10 -12.51
CA TRP A 320 -18.90 -9.49 -12.39
C TRP A 320 -18.19 -10.23 -11.25
N GLU A 321 -16.86 -10.10 -11.12
CA GLU A 321 -16.10 -10.69 -10.00
C GLU A 321 -16.52 -10.11 -8.63
N ILE A 322 -16.83 -8.82 -8.59
CA ILE A 322 -17.34 -8.15 -7.38
C ILE A 322 -18.70 -8.75 -7.00
N TYR A 323 -19.62 -8.92 -7.95
CA TYR A 323 -20.90 -9.57 -7.67
C TYR A 323 -20.75 -11.02 -7.22
N GLU A 324 -19.87 -11.80 -7.85
CA GLU A 324 -19.67 -13.20 -7.50
C GLU A 324 -19.23 -13.37 -6.04
N GLU A 325 -18.21 -12.58 -5.63
CA GLU A 325 -17.73 -12.57 -4.24
C GLU A 325 -18.82 -12.09 -3.26
N ALA A 326 -19.55 -11.03 -3.60
CA ALA A 326 -20.63 -10.49 -2.78
C ALA A 326 -21.76 -11.52 -2.56
N ILE A 327 -22.22 -12.16 -3.64
CA ILE A 327 -23.27 -13.18 -3.63
C ILE A 327 -22.83 -14.38 -2.78
N GLN A 328 -21.60 -14.86 -2.95
CA GLN A 328 -21.06 -15.98 -2.18
C GLN A 328 -21.03 -15.67 -0.68
N ARG A 329 -20.51 -14.50 -0.30
CA ARG A 329 -20.45 -14.05 1.10
C ARG A 329 -21.85 -13.96 1.72
N LEU A 330 -22.79 -13.31 1.03
CA LEU A 330 -24.15 -13.13 1.53
C LEU A 330 -24.94 -14.45 1.62
N LYS A 331 -24.82 -15.36 0.64
CA LYS A 331 -25.43 -16.71 0.68
C LYS A 331 -24.95 -17.52 1.88
N ASN A 332 -23.65 -17.40 2.20
CA ASN A 332 -23.03 -18.14 3.29
C ASN A 332 -23.20 -17.48 4.67
N ASN A 333 -23.97 -16.40 4.78
CA ASN A 333 -24.09 -15.60 6.01
C ASN A 333 -22.74 -15.10 6.53
N TYR A 334 -21.79 -14.85 5.62
CA TYR A 334 -20.47 -14.36 5.99
C TYR A 334 -20.61 -12.96 6.59
N LYS A 335 -20.02 -12.78 7.77
CA LYS A 335 -19.93 -11.51 8.45
C LYS A 335 -18.46 -11.23 8.76
N PRO A 336 -17.85 -10.18 8.19
CA PRO A 336 -16.47 -9.85 8.50
C PRO A 336 -16.36 -9.55 10.00
N LEU A 337 -15.55 -10.34 10.72
CA LEU A 337 -15.33 -10.16 12.15
C LEU A 337 -14.19 -9.18 12.40
N GLN A 338 -13.22 -9.16 11.49
CA GLN A 338 -12.11 -8.23 11.48
C GLN A 338 -12.21 -7.29 10.27
N VAL A 339 -11.39 -6.25 10.28
CA VAL A 339 -11.36 -5.27 9.18
C VAL A 339 -10.70 -5.90 7.96
N GLU A 340 -9.71 -6.75 8.19
CA GLU A 340 -8.91 -7.51 7.23
C GLU A 340 -9.77 -8.50 6.40
N ASP A 341 -10.94 -8.86 6.93
CA ASP A 341 -11.93 -9.75 6.31
C ASP A 341 -12.86 -9.03 5.31
N ARG A 342 -12.86 -7.70 5.31
CA ARG A 342 -13.82 -6.90 4.53
C ARG A 342 -13.53 -6.98 3.04
N MET A 343 -14.59 -7.04 2.26
CA MET A 343 -14.56 -7.13 0.81
C MET A 343 -13.87 -5.92 0.18
N ILE A 344 -14.00 -4.72 0.78
CA ILE A 344 -13.32 -3.52 0.27
C ILE A 344 -11.81 -3.69 0.12
N LEU A 345 -11.18 -4.53 0.95
CA LEU A 345 -9.73 -4.75 0.90
C LEU A 345 -9.31 -5.58 -0.31
N LEU A 346 -10.24 -6.31 -0.93
CA LEU A 346 -10.01 -6.98 -2.20
C LEU A 346 -9.96 -6.00 -3.38
N ASN A 347 -10.45 -4.77 -3.21
CA ASN A 347 -10.46 -3.73 -4.24
C ASN A 347 -9.11 -3.01 -4.41
N GLY A 348 -8.10 -3.39 -3.62
CA GLY A 348 -6.76 -2.80 -3.66
C GLY A 348 -6.70 -1.36 -3.16
N ASN A 349 -5.49 -0.89 -2.89
CA ASN A 349 -5.21 0.42 -2.26
C ASN A 349 -4.24 1.29 -3.08
N VAL A 350 -4.07 1.01 -4.37
CA VAL A 350 -3.13 1.74 -5.23
C VAL A 350 -3.82 2.98 -5.82
N THR A 351 -3.27 4.17 -5.56
CA THR A 351 -3.76 5.42 -6.15
C THR A 351 -3.58 5.44 -7.68
N PRO A 352 -4.35 6.24 -8.44
CA PRO A 352 -4.13 6.41 -9.87
C PRO A 352 -2.68 6.82 -10.22
N THR A 353 -2.07 7.67 -9.39
CA THR A 353 -0.66 8.10 -9.52
C THR A 353 0.31 6.92 -9.35
N GLN A 354 0.13 6.12 -8.29
CA GLN A 354 0.98 4.93 -8.06
C GLN A 354 0.84 3.92 -9.22
N ARG A 355 -0.36 3.75 -9.77
CA ARG A 355 -0.59 2.91 -10.95
C ARG A 355 0.12 3.44 -12.20
N ALA A 356 0.08 4.75 -12.42
CA ALA A 356 0.78 5.40 -13.54
C ALA A 356 2.32 5.26 -13.42
N LEU A 357 2.83 5.13 -12.19
CA LEU A 357 4.24 4.87 -11.90
C LEU A 357 4.62 3.38 -11.95
N GLY A 358 3.71 2.50 -12.40
CA GLY A 358 4.00 1.09 -12.63
C GLY A 358 3.81 0.17 -11.42
N ALA A 359 3.17 0.63 -10.34
CA ALA A 359 2.84 -0.23 -9.21
C ALA A 359 1.91 -1.38 -9.65
N GLU A 360 2.28 -2.63 -9.32
CA GLU A 360 1.42 -3.78 -9.56
C GLU A 360 0.10 -3.64 -8.80
N SER A 361 -1.01 -3.97 -9.46
CA SER A 361 -2.32 -3.90 -8.85
C SER A 361 -2.47 -4.98 -7.78
N ASN A 362 -2.59 -4.57 -6.51
CA ASN A 362 -2.99 -5.45 -5.41
C ASN A 362 -4.52 -5.69 -5.35
N ASN A 363 -5.27 -5.18 -6.33
CA ASN A 363 -6.70 -5.46 -6.46
C ASN A 363 -6.91 -6.91 -6.88
N VAL A 364 -7.45 -7.71 -5.97
CA VAL A 364 -7.68 -9.15 -6.13
C VAL A 364 -8.69 -9.41 -7.26
N PHE A 365 -9.71 -8.57 -7.42
CA PHE A 365 -10.68 -8.72 -8.51
C PHE A 365 -10.02 -8.53 -9.89
N VAL A 366 -9.17 -7.51 -10.05
CA VAL A 366 -8.40 -7.31 -11.29
C VAL A 366 -7.48 -8.50 -11.57
N GLN A 367 -6.83 -9.04 -10.54
CA GLN A 367 -5.98 -10.23 -10.70
C GLN A 367 -6.78 -11.46 -11.12
N ARG A 368 -7.99 -11.66 -10.58
CA ARG A 368 -8.90 -12.76 -10.99
C ARG A 368 -9.35 -12.59 -12.44
N VAL A 369 -9.73 -11.38 -12.85
CA VAL A 369 -10.10 -11.08 -14.25
C VAL A 369 -8.94 -11.40 -15.19
N LYS A 370 -7.73 -10.91 -14.89
CA LYS A 370 -6.54 -11.17 -15.71
C LYS A 370 -6.26 -12.67 -15.85
N LYS A 371 -6.39 -13.44 -14.77
CA LYS A 371 -6.21 -14.90 -14.78
C LYS A 371 -7.23 -15.61 -15.67
N LYS A 372 -8.48 -15.16 -15.69
CA LYS A 372 -9.53 -15.73 -16.54
C LYS A 372 -9.29 -15.43 -18.02
N ILE A 373 -8.95 -14.18 -18.36
CA ILE A 373 -8.58 -13.80 -19.73
C ILE A 373 -7.35 -14.58 -20.21
N SER A 374 -6.32 -14.71 -19.37
CA SER A 374 -5.13 -15.50 -19.73
C SER A 374 -5.39 -17.00 -19.88
N TYR A 375 -6.41 -17.53 -19.19
CA TYR A 375 -6.82 -18.94 -19.33
C TYR A 375 -7.57 -19.16 -20.65
N ASP A 376 -8.39 -18.20 -21.08
CA ASP A 376 -9.09 -18.22 -22.37
C ASP A 376 -8.13 -18.02 -23.57
N ASP A 377 -6.99 -17.34 -23.39
CA ASP A 377 -5.93 -17.21 -24.40
C ASP A 377 -4.99 -18.43 -24.49
N THR A 378 -5.20 -19.48 -23.66
CA THR A 378 -4.50 -20.75 -23.81
C THR A 378 -5.12 -21.54 -24.96
N VAL A 379 -4.78 -21.17 -26.19
CA VAL A 379 -5.03 -22.01 -27.37
C VAL A 379 -4.24 -23.29 -27.17
N TYR A 380 -4.93 -24.40 -26.90
CA TYR A 380 -4.36 -25.71 -27.17
C TYR A 380 -4.10 -25.75 -28.68
N GLU A 381 -2.84 -25.77 -29.10
CA GLU A 381 -2.49 -26.28 -30.42
C GLU A 381 -3.02 -27.72 -30.47
N THR A 382 -4.22 -27.90 -30.99
CA THR A 382 -4.61 -29.16 -31.58
C THR A 382 -3.82 -29.25 -32.87
N ASP A 383 -2.71 -30.00 -32.82
CA ASP A 383 -2.10 -30.62 -34.00
C ASP A 383 -3.19 -31.44 -34.69
N ASP A 384 -3.88 -30.83 -35.65
CA ASP A 384 -4.55 -31.57 -36.72
C ASP A 384 -3.50 -31.79 -37.83
N ASP A 385 -2.68 -32.81 -37.59
CA ASP A 385 -2.07 -33.59 -38.67
C ASP A 385 -3.20 -34.16 -39.53
N SER A 386 -3.53 -33.54 -40.66
CA SER A 386 -4.05 -34.23 -41.87
C SER A 386 -4.33 -33.30 -43.06
N ASN A 387 -3.31 -33.05 -43.89
CA ASN A 387 -3.21 -33.49 -45.30
C ASN A 387 -2.17 -32.70 -46.10
#